data_AF-A0A2D5JKE6-F1
#
_entry.id   AF-A0A2D5JKE6-F1
#
_cell.length_a   1.000
_cell.length_b   1.000
_cell.length_c   1.000
_cell.angle_alpha   90.00
_cell.angle_beta   90.00
_cell.angle_gamma   90.00
#
_symmetry.space_group_name_H-M   'P 1'
#
loop_
_entity.id
_entity.type
_entity.pdbx_description
1 polymer ?
#
loop_
_entity_poly.entity_id
_entity_poly.type
_entity_poly.pdbx_seq_one_letter_code
_entity_poly.pdbx_strand_id
1 'polypeptide(L)'
;MKLSRVLKELNSSKDIENFLLDLCTPSEIEAMEERWEVAKLLYEGKSTYRDIASKLNTSTATVTRVARFLFKETNQGYIKVLKKG
;
A
#
# COMPACT_ATOMS: atom_id res chain seq x y z
N MET A 1 5.17 -11.45 -13.25
CA MET A 1 4.48 -12.39 -12.32
C MET A 1 3.16 -12.83 -12.95
N LYS A 2 2.63 -14.03 -12.66
CA LYS A 2 1.34 -14.49 -13.23
C LYS A 2 0.17 -13.62 -12.76
N LEU A 3 0.10 -13.34 -11.45
CA LEU A 3 -0.96 -12.54 -10.83
C LEU A 3 -1.10 -11.12 -11.41
N SER A 4 0.00 -10.47 -11.80
CA SER A 4 -0.06 -9.12 -12.40
C SER A 4 -0.75 -9.08 -13.75
N ARG A 5 -0.85 -10.21 -14.47
CA ARG A 5 -1.60 -10.31 -15.72
C ARG A 5 -3.09 -10.40 -15.44
N VAL A 6 -3.48 -11.25 -14.48
CA VAL A 6 -4.87 -11.40 -14.03
C VAL A 6 -5.44 -10.07 -13.53
N LEU A 7 -4.70 -9.36 -12.67
CA LEU A 7 -5.11 -8.03 -12.18
C LEU A 7 -5.32 -6.99 -13.30
N LYS A 8 -4.63 -7.15 -14.44
CA LYS A 8 -4.78 -6.24 -15.60
C LYS A 8 -6.01 -6.56 -16.45
N GLU A 9 -6.55 -7.77 -16.36
CA GLU A 9 -7.72 -8.22 -17.12
C GLU A 9 -9.06 -7.79 -16.48
N LEU A 10 -9.03 -7.35 -15.22
CA LEU A 10 -10.20 -6.85 -14.50
C LEU A 10 -10.56 -5.44 -14.98
N ASN A 11 -11.84 -5.21 -15.30
CA ASN A 11 -12.28 -4.02 -16.04
C ASN A 11 -12.97 -2.95 -15.18
N SER A 12 -13.29 -3.26 -13.92
CA SER A 12 -13.93 -2.32 -13.01
C SER A 12 -13.34 -2.39 -11.60
N SER A 13 -13.50 -1.32 -10.83
CA SER A 13 -13.14 -1.31 -9.40
C SER A 13 -13.88 -2.40 -8.63
N LYS A 14 -15.13 -2.71 -9.01
CA LYS A 14 -15.93 -3.75 -8.35
C LYS A 14 -15.40 -5.15 -8.60
N ASP A 15 -14.94 -5.44 -9.83
CA ASP A 15 -14.33 -6.72 -10.15
C ASP A 15 -13.01 -6.93 -9.39
N ILE A 16 -12.22 -5.86 -9.24
CA ILE A 16 -10.98 -5.88 -8.45
C ILE A 16 -11.28 -6.11 -6.96
N GLU A 17 -12.26 -5.40 -6.41
CA GLU A 17 -12.67 -5.56 -5.01
C GLU A 17 -13.12 -7.00 -4.73
N ASN A 18 -14.05 -7.53 -5.53
CA ASN A 18 -14.54 -8.90 -5.35
C ASN A 18 -13.41 -9.93 -5.51
N PHE A 19 -12.52 -9.76 -6.51
CA PHE A 19 -11.38 -10.63 -6.70
C PHE A 19 -10.41 -10.63 -5.50
N LEU A 20 -10.17 -9.46 -4.91
CA LEU A 20 -9.33 -9.33 -3.71
C LEU A 20 -9.99 -9.97 -2.48
N LEU A 21 -11.31 -9.85 -2.32
CA LEU A 21 -12.06 -10.50 -1.25
C LEU A 21 -12.10 -12.03 -1.37
N ASP A 22 -12.05 -12.57 -2.59
CA ASP A 22 -11.94 -14.01 -2.83
C ASP A 22 -10.50 -14.52 -2.57
N LEU A 23 -9.48 -13.72 -2.93
CA LEU A 23 -8.08 -14.12 -2.87
C LEU A 23 -7.45 -13.97 -1.47
N CYS A 24 -7.89 -12.97 -0.71
CA CYS A 24 -7.26 -12.56 0.53
C CYS A 24 -8.24 -12.62 1.71
N THR A 25 -7.69 -12.86 2.89
CA THR A 25 -8.42 -12.70 4.15
C THR A 25 -8.70 -11.22 4.44
N PRO A 26 -9.74 -10.90 5.23
CA PRO A 26 -10.00 -9.52 5.65
C PRO A 26 -8.78 -8.83 6.27
N SER A 27 -8.02 -9.54 7.12
CA SER A 27 -6.80 -9.00 7.73
C SER A 27 -5.68 -8.70 6.73
N GLU A 28 -5.59 -9.44 5.62
CA GLU A 28 -4.61 -9.14 4.58
C GLU A 28 -5.00 -7.90 3.80
N ILE A 29 -6.29 -7.70 3.52
CA ILE A 29 -6.81 -6.48 2.89
C ILE A 29 -6.53 -5.27 3.77
N GLU A 30 -6.91 -5.33 5.06
CA GLU A 30 -6.63 -4.27 6.04
C GLU A 30 -5.14 -3.94 6.10
N ALA A 31 -4.27 -4.96 6.11
CA ALA A 31 -2.83 -4.75 6.11
C ALA A 31 -2.31 -4.10 4.81
N MET A 32 -2.92 -4.36 3.65
CA MET A 32 -2.56 -3.67 2.40
C MET A 32 -3.01 -2.21 2.42
N GLU A 33 -4.22 -1.94 2.90
CA GLU A 33 -4.76 -0.58 3.04
C GLU A 33 -3.92 0.25 4.03
N GLU A 34 -3.58 -0.32 5.19
CA GLU A 34 -2.70 0.33 6.16
C GLU A 34 -1.36 0.71 5.54
N ARG A 35 -0.73 -0.22 4.79
CA ARG A 35 0.54 0.07 4.10
C ARG A 35 0.39 1.17 3.05
N TRP A 36 -0.76 1.25 2.39
CA TRP A 36 -1.06 2.31 1.44
C TRP A 36 -1.19 3.68 2.13
N GLU A 37 -1.91 3.76 3.25
CA GLU A 37 -2.01 4.99 4.05
C GLU A 37 -0.66 5.44 4.59
N VAL A 38 0.15 4.51 5.11
CA VAL A 38 1.53 4.79 5.54
C VAL A 38 2.34 5.38 4.37
N ALA A 39 2.25 4.78 3.17
CA ALA A 39 3.00 5.26 2.01
C ALA A 39 2.59 6.68 1.60
N LYS A 40 1.29 7.01 1.65
CA LYS A 40 0.79 8.38 1.39
C LYS A 40 1.36 9.39 2.38
N LEU A 41 1.25 9.13 3.69
CA LEU A 41 1.73 10.05 4.72
C LEU A 41 3.26 10.23 4.68
N LEU A 42 4.00 9.16 4.38
CA LEU A 42 5.45 9.24 4.18
C LEU A 42 5.80 10.10 2.97
N TYR A 43 5.07 9.95 1.86
CA TYR A 43 5.30 10.70 0.63
C TYR A 43 5.01 12.20 0.78
N GLU A 44 4.02 12.57 1.59
CA GLU A 44 3.75 13.98 1.95
C GLU A 44 4.91 14.65 2.70
N GLY A 45 5.73 13.88 3.42
CA GLY A 45 6.92 14.37 4.10
C GLY A 45 6.67 15.26 5.33
N LYS A 46 5.44 15.33 5.85
CA LYS A 46 5.04 16.24 6.94
C LYS A 46 5.01 15.60 8.34
N SER A 47 5.09 14.27 8.43
CA SER A 47 4.94 13.52 9.69
C SER A 47 6.17 12.66 9.98
N THR A 48 6.55 12.51 11.24
CA THR A 48 7.61 11.56 11.62
C THR A 48 7.11 10.12 11.57
N TYR A 49 8.02 9.14 11.57
CA TYR A 49 7.62 7.72 11.56
C TYR A 49 6.80 7.35 12.80
N ARG A 50 7.06 7.99 13.94
CA ARG A 50 6.32 7.76 15.18
C ARG A 50 4.91 8.35 15.08
N ASP A 51 4.77 9.53 14.49
CA ASP A 51 3.46 10.17 14.30
C ASP A 51 2.57 9.35 13.38
N ILE A 52 3.15 8.84 12.27
CA ILE A 52 2.43 7.96 11.33
C ILE A 52 2.01 6.66 12.01
N ALA A 53 2.93 6.02 12.75
CA ALA A 53 2.64 4.80 13.50
C ALA A 53 1.50 5.01 14.50
N SER A 54 1.53 6.10 15.26
CA SER A 54 0.49 6.44 16.22
C SER A 54 -0.85 6.76 15.55
N LYS A 55 -0.83 7.55 14.47
CA LYS A 55 -2.05 7.98 13.75
C LYS A 55 -2.79 6.81 13.11
N LEU A 56 -2.05 5.85 12.56
CA LEU A 56 -2.62 4.69 11.87
C LEU A 56 -2.74 3.46 12.78
N ASN A 57 -2.46 3.59 14.08
CA ASN A 57 -2.45 2.48 15.03
C ASN A 57 -1.61 1.27 14.54
N THR A 58 -0.45 1.55 13.95
CA THR A 58 0.47 0.53 13.43
C THR A 58 1.83 0.60 14.13
N SER A 59 2.66 -0.42 13.92
CA SER A 59 4.01 -0.44 14.45
C SER A 59 4.97 0.46 13.66
N THR A 60 5.95 1.04 14.36
CA THR A 60 7.07 1.76 13.72
C THR A 60 7.89 0.83 12.80
N ALA A 61 7.91 -0.47 13.07
CA ALA A 61 8.51 -1.47 12.19
C ALA A 61 7.77 -1.56 10.84
N THR A 62 6.43 -1.50 10.84
CA THR A 62 5.65 -1.43 9.60
C THR A 62 5.95 -0.15 8.83
N VAL A 63 5.96 1.01 9.49
CA VAL A 63 6.29 2.29 8.85
C VAL A 63 7.68 2.26 8.20
N THR A 64 8.67 1.72 8.92
CA THR A 64 10.04 1.61 8.41
C THR A 64 10.13 0.69 7.19
N ARG A 65 9.41 -0.44 7.18
CA ARG A 65 9.33 -1.33 6.01
C ARG A 65 8.71 -0.62 4.81
N VAL A 66 7.59 0.07 4.99
CA VAL A 66 6.94 0.80 3.89
C VAL A 66 7.87 1.89 3.35
N ALA A 67 8.52 2.66 4.23
CA ALA A 67 9.47 3.70 3.83
C ALA A 67 10.63 3.15 2.98
N ARG A 68 11.15 1.96 3.33
CA ARG A 68 12.18 1.28 2.53
C ARG A 68 11.69 1.01 1.11
N PHE A 69 10.51 0.42 0.94
CA PHE A 69 9.95 0.11 -0.38
C PHE A 69 9.51 1.36 -1.16
N LEU A 70 9.14 2.43 -0.45
CA LEU A 70 8.78 3.70 -1.05
C LEU A 70 10.00 4.45 -1.60
N PHE A 71 11.09 4.53 -0.84
CA PHE A 71 12.21 5.42 -1.16
C PHE A 71 13.50 4.74 -1.62
N LYS A 72 13.74 3.47 -1.26
CA LYS A 72 15.04 2.80 -1.46
C LYS A 72 15.01 1.66 -2.49
N GLU A 73 13.88 0.98 -2.64
CA GLU A 73 13.77 -0.15 -3.56
C GLU A 73 13.55 0.29 -5.02
N THR A 74 14.06 -0.50 -5.97
CA THR A 74 14.07 -0.16 -7.41
C THR A 74 12.71 -0.29 -8.09
N ASN A 75 11.75 -0.98 -7.46
CA ASN A 75 10.43 -1.28 -8.02
C ASN A 75 9.58 -0.03 -8.31
N GLN A 76 9.72 1.03 -7.50
CA GLN A 76 9.03 2.33 -7.64
C GLN A 76 7.50 2.27 -7.78
N GLY A 77 6.86 1.17 -7.33
CA GLY A 77 5.41 0.95 -7.46
C GLY A 77 4.58 2.03 -6.77
N TYR A 78 4.87 2.32 -5.50
CA TYR A 78 4.20 3.39 -4.75
C TYR A 78 4.35 4.75 -5.42
N ILE A 79 5.59 5.14 -5.76
CA ILE A 79 5.89 6.43 -6.40
C ILE A 79 5.09 6.61 -7.68
N LYS A 80 4.99 5.56 -8.52
CA LYS A 80 4.26 5.63 -9.79
C LYS A 80 2.77 5.92 -9.61
N VAL A 81 2.16 5.39 -8.54
CA VAL A 81 0.74 5.64 -8.23
C VAL A 81 0.57 7.00 -7.57
N LEU A 82 1.41 7.32 -6.58
CA LEU A 82 1.35 8.58 -5.83
C LEU A 82 1.62 9.82 -6.69
N LYS A 83 2.41 9.71 -7.77
CA LYS A 83 2.62 10.81 -8.73
C LYS A 83 1.42 11.10 -9.64
N LYS A 84 0.44 10.19 -9.70
CA LYS A 84 -0.74 10.33 -10.59
C LYS A 84 -1.94 10.98 -9.89
N GLY A 85 -1.93 11.02 -8.56
CA GLY A 85 -2.92 11.74 -7.75
C GLY A 85 -2.39 13.10 -7.38
#